data_AF-A0A520GW55-F1
#
_entry.id   AF-A0A520GW55-F1
#
_cell.length_a   1.000
_cell.length_b   1.000
_cell.length_c   1.000
_cell.angle_alpha   90.00
_cell.angle_beta   90.00
_cell.angle_gamma   90.00
#
_symmetry.space_group_name_H-M   'P 1'
#
loop_
_entity.id
_entity.type
_entity.pdbx_description
1 polymer ?
#
loop_
_entity_poly.entity_id
_entity_poly.type
_entity_poly.pdbx_seq_one_letter_code
_entity_poly.pdbx_strand_id
1 'polypeptide(L)'
;MHKFDEMYEQLPYAGAAIRGHYQRYDQWLARQPGELMRSRREEAEMIFRRVGITFAVYGAKDEDGSGTERLIPFDLLPRIIPAHEWELMEKGLVQRVTALNRFIYDVYHDQDIVRAGIVPIEQIRDNAQFRPEMMGVTVPNDVYSNISGIDIVRAPDAQGNGEYYVLEDNLRVPSGVSYMLENRKMMMRLFPDLFSQNRIAPVAHYPDLLLETLRASAPPATAEPTVVVLTPGMYNSAYFEHAFLAQQMGVELVEGQDLFVKDDFVYMRTTRGPRRVDVIYRRVDDDFLDPEVFKADSTL
;
A
#
# COMPACT_ATOMS: atom_id res chain seq x y z
N MET A 1 9.30 -30.30 -7.17
CA MET A 1 9.26 -29.00 -6.48
C MET A 1 9.39 -27.93 -7.55
N HIS A 2 8.48 -26.96 -7.61
CA HIS A 2 8.66 -25.82 -8.52
C HIS A 2 9.96 -25.11 -8.18
N LYS A 3 10.78 -24.82 -9.19
CA LYS A 3 12.01 -24.04 -9.03
C LYS A 3 11.65 -22.56 -9.11
N PHE A 4 12.23 -21.75 -8.23
CA PHE A 4 11.99 -20.31 -8.18
C PHE A 4 13.18 -19.59 -8.80
N ASP A 5 12.97 -18.90 -9.93
CA ASP A 5 14.02 -18.27 -10.74
C ASP A 5 14.92 -17.34 -9.91
N GLU A 6 14.33 -16.60 -8.99
CA GLU A 6 15.04 -15.65 -8.12
C GLU A 6 16.09 -16.32 -7.21
N MET A 7 15.99 -17.63 -6.94
CA MET A 7 16.98 -18.34 -6.12
C MET A 7 18.30 -18.59 -6.86
N TYR A 8 18.27 -18.59 -8.19
CA TYR A 8 19.40 -19.01 -9.02
C TYR A 8 20.11 -17.82 -9.65
N GLU A 9 21.43 -17.90 -9.76
CA GLU A 9 22.24 -16.84 -10.38
C GLU A 9 21.94 -16.69 -11.89
N GLN A 10 21.61 -17.79 -12.57
CA GLN A 10 21.35 -17.81 -14.01
C GLN A 10 20.32 -18.88 -14.39
N LEU A 11 19.65 -18.66 -15.53
CA LEU A 11 18.79 -19.63 -16.20
C LEU A 11 19.49 -20.15 -17.46
N PRO A 12 19.36 -21.44 -17.83
CA PRO A 12 18.58 -22.50 -17.17
C PRO A 12 19.24 -23.02 -15.88
N TYR A 13 18.44 -23.53 -14.94
CA TYR A 13 18.89 -23.91 -13.59
C TYR A 13 19.99 -24.98 -13.52
N ALA A 14 20.24 -25.74 -14.59
CA ALA A 14 21.16 -26.86 -14.57
C ALA A 14 22.61 -26.35 -14.43
N GLY A 15 23.24 -26.63 -13.29
CA GLY A 15 24.57 -26.13 -12.97
C GLY A 15 24.62 -24.68 -12.48
N ALA A 16 23.46 -24.01 -12.33
CA ALA A 16 23.39 -22.66 -11.77
C ALA A 16 23.56 -22.70 -10.24
N ALA A 17 24.41 -21.82 -9.71
CA ALA A 17 24.58 -21.67 -8.27
C ALA A 17 23.35 -20.97 -7.65
N ILE A 18 23.09 -21.29 -6.37
CA ILE A 18 22.10 -20.59 -5.56
C ILE A 18 22.71 -19.27 -5.09
N ARG A 19 21.99 -18.17 -5.30
CA ARG A 19 22.40 -16.83 -4.87
C ARG A 19 22.68 -16.82 -3.37
N GLY A 20 23.74 -16.14 -2.95
CA GLY A 20 24.22 -16.18 -1.56
C GLY A 20 23.15 -15.95 -0.48
N HIS A 21 22.23 -15.01 -0.71
CA HIS A 21 21.15 -14.70 0.23
C HIS A 21 20.05 -15.77 0.32
N TYR A 22 19.96 -16.68 -0.65
CA TYR A 22 19.04 -17.82 -0.64
C TYR A 22 19.66 -19.11 -0.09
N GLN A 23 20.99 -19.21 0.06
CA GLN A 23 21.66 -20.47 0.44
C GLN A 23 21.15 -21.06 1.76
N ARG A 24 20.93 -20.23 2.79
CA ARG A 24 20.38 -20.72 4.07
C ARG A 24 18.94 -21.20 3.93
N TYR A 25 18.14 -20.49 3.15
CA TYR A 25 16.76 -20.87 2.87
C TYR A 25 16.70 -22.18 2.08
N ASP A 26 17.55 -22.35 1.07
CA ASP A 26 17.68 -23.58 0.28
C ASP A 26 18.03 -24.80 1.16
N GLN A 27 19.02 -24.65 2.05
CA GLN A 27 19.39 -25.69 3.02
C GLN A 27 18.25 -26.04 3.98
N TRP A 28 17.49 -25.04 4.42
CA TRP A 28 16.30 -25.25 5.25
C TRP A 28 15.20 -25.97 4.47
N LEU A 29 14.94 -25.55 3.23
CA LEU A 29 13.90 -26.09 2.36
C LEU A 29 14.19 -27.56 1.99
N ALA A 30 15.45 -27.89 1.69
CA ALA A 30 15.89 -29.25 1.39
C ALA A 30 15.66 -30.26 2.54
N ARG A 31 15.48 -29.77 3.77
CA ARG A 31 15.19 -30.60 4.96
C ARG A 31 13.69 -30.78 5.21
N GLN A 32 12.82 -30.09 4.46
CA GLN A 32 11.37 -30.15 4.69
C GLN A 32 10.74 -31.34 3.95
N PRO A 33 10.02 -32.25 4.66
CA PRO A 33 9.23 -33.28 4.00
C PRO A 33 8.13 -32.66 3.11
N GLY A 34 7.93 -33.22 1.91
CA GLY A 34 6.92 -32.70 0.97
C GLY A 34 5.49 -32.69 1.54
N GLU A 35 5.12 -33.70 2.32
CA GLU A 35 3.83 -33.76 3.02
C GLU A 35 3.66 -32.65 4.05
N LEU A 36 4.73 -32.29 4.77
CA LEU A 36 4.70 -31.16 5.71
C LEU A 36 4.43 -29.85 4.96
N MET A 37 5.12 -29.62 3.84
CA MET A 37 4.93 -28.41 3.03
C MET A 37 3.51 -28.32 2.44
N ARG A 38 2.91 -29.45 2.03
CA ARG A 38 1.51 -29.49 1.57
C ARG A 38 0.54 -29.15 2.70
N SER A 39 0.71 -29.78 3.87
CA SER A 39 -0.11 -29.50 5.05
C SER A 39 -0.02 -28.03 5.48
N ARG A 40 1.16 -27.41 5.41
CA ARG A 40 1.33 -25.97 5.70
C ARG A 40 0.64 -25.07 4.69
N ARG A 41 0.60 -25.45 3.41
CA ARG A 41 -0.15 -24.72 2.38
C ARG A 41 -1.65 -24.75 2.67
N GLU A 42 -2.18 -25.93 2.98
CA GLU A 42 -3.59 -26.12 3.35
C GLU A 42 -3.96 -25.35 4.64
N GLU A 43 -3.07 -25.36 5.65
CA GLU A 43 -3.23 -24.57 6.87
C GLU A 43 -3.28 -23.06 6.53
N ALA A 44 -2.37 -22.57 5.70
CA ALA A 44 -2.33 -21.17 5.27
C ALA A 44 -3.65 -20.77 4.59
N GLU A 45 -4.10 -21.55 3.60
CA GLU A 45 -5.35 -21.31 2.86
C GLU A 45 -6.55 -21.25 3.80
N MET A 46 -6.65 -22.18 4.77
CA MET A 46 -7.74 -22.16 5.76
C MET A 46 -7.70 -20.92 6.65
N ILE A 47 -6.51 -20.48 7.07
CA ILE A 47 -6.38 -19.27 7.89
C ILE A 47 -6.73 -18.02 7.08
N PHE A 48 -6.23 -17.88 5.85
CA PHE A 48 -6.57 -16.74 4.99
C PHE A 48 -8.09 -16.65 4.74
N ARG A 49 -8.78 -17.79 4.53
CA ARG A 49 -10.25 -17.86 4.48
C ARG A 49 -10.90 -17.35 5.76
N ARG A 50 -10.39 -17.76 6.93
CA ARG A 50 -11.00 -17.39 8.22
C ARG A 50 -10.77 -15.93 8.59
N VAL A 51 -9.61 -15.37 8.25
CA VAL A 51 -9.25 -13.97 8.54
C VAL A 51 -9.88 -13.01 7.53
N GLY A 52 -10.44 -13.50 6.43
CA GLY A 52 -11.13 -12.68 5.44
C GLY A 52 -10.16 -11.88 4.56
N ILE A 53 -8.94 -12.40 4.37
CA ILE A 53 -7.94 -11.79 3.48
C ILE A 53 -8.33 -12.21 2.06
N THR A 54 -9.29 -11.47 1.52
CA THR A 54 -9.88 -11.70 0.21
C THR A 54 -9.65 -10.47 -0.66
N PHE A 55 -9.84 -10.63 -1.97
CA PHE A 55 -9.97 -9.52 -2.90
C PHE A 55 -11.25 -9.73 -3.71
N ALA A 56 -12.01 -8.67 -3.92
CA ALA A 56 -13.19 -8.75 -4.78
C ALA A 56 -12.77 -8.66 -6.25
N VAL A 57 -12.94 -9.74 -7.01
CA VAL A 57 -12.72 -9.74 -8.47
C VAL A 57 -13.96 -9.16 -9.15
N TYR A 58 -13.92 -7.87 -9.51
CA TYR A 58 -14.97 -7.27 -10.33
C TYR A 58 -14.91 -7.84 -11.74
N GLY A 59 -16.01 -8.46 -12.19
CA GLY A 59 -16.19 -8.89 -13.58
C GLY A 59 -16.26 -10.41 -13.82
N ALA A 60 -15.88 -11.24 -12.85
CA ALA A 60 -16.20 -12.67 -12.88
C ALA A 60 -17.57 -12.88 -12.23
N LYS A 61 -18.65 -12.69 -13.00
CA LYS A 61 -19.91 -13.38 -12.69
C LYS A 61 -19.61 -14.88 -12.85
N ASP A 62 -19.21 -15.55 -11.78
CA ASP A 62 -19.43 -16.98 -11.70
C ASP A 62 -20.96 -17.19 -11.82
N GLU A 63 -21.38 -18.24 -12.52
CA GLU A 63 -22.75 -18.47 -13.02
C GLU A 63 -23.87 -18.42 -11.93
N ASP A 64 -23.50 -18.38 -10.64
CA ASP A 64 -24.40 -18.38 -9.49
C ASP A 64 -24.62 -17.00 -8.83
N GLY A 65 -24.12 -15.90 -9.39
CA GLY A 65 -24.53 -14.54 -8.98
C GLY A 65 -24.11 -14.09 -7.56
N SER A 66 -23.26 -14.86 -6.87
CA SER A 66 -22.55 -14.38 -5.69
C SER A 66 -21.21 -13.77 -6.13
N GLY A 67 -20.92 -12.53 -5.72
CA GLY A 67 -19.58 -11.98 -5.88
C GLY A 67 -18.62 -12.82 -5.04
N THR A 68 -17.91 -13.75 -5.66
CA THR A 68 -17.00 -14.64 -4.95
C THR A 68 -15.76 -13.85 -4.57
N GLU A 69 -15.70 -13.41 -3.31
CA GLU A 69 -14.45 -13.03 -2.66
C GLU A 69 -13.42 -14.13 -2.91
N ARG A 70 -12.36 -13.83 -3.67
CA ARG A 70 -11.29 -14.79 -3.96
C ARG A 70 -10.14 -14.56 -3.00
N LEU A 71 -9.58 -15.65 -2.50
CA LEU A 71 -8.32 -15.60 -1.78
C LEU A 71 -7.21 -15.25 -2.75
N ILE A 72 -6.31 -14.36 -2.34
CA ILE A 72 -5.06 -14.17 -3.05
C ILE A 72 -4.22 -15.44 -2.84
N PRO A 73 -3.71 -16.08 -3.92
CA PRO A 73 -2.82 -17.22 -3.78
C PRO A 73 -1.60 -16.86 -2.93
N PHE A 74 -1.31 -17.70 -1.94
CA PHE A 74 -0.16 -17.53 -1.05
C PHE A 74 0.93 -18.54 -1.40
N ASP A 75 2.15 -18.04 -1.63
CA ASP A 75 3.33 -18.88 -1.76
C ASP A 75 4.13 -18.93 -0.46
N LEU A 76 4.60 -20.13 -0.10
CA LEU A 76 5.44 -20.38 1.08
C LEU A 76 6.90 -20.00 0.83
N LEU A 77 7.29 -19.78 -0.43
CA LEU A 77 8.63 -19.33 -0.82
C LEU A 77 8.73 -17.80 -0.71
N PRO A 78 9.54 -17.26 0.20
CA PRO A 78 9.65 -15.82 0.38
C PRO A 78 10.50 -15.18 -0.72
N ARG A 79 10.16 -13.92 -1.05
CA ARG A 79 11.09 -13.01 -1.72
C ARG A 79 12.08 -12.47 -0.69
N ILE A 80 13.34 -12.88 -0.79
CA ILE A 80 14.41 -12.42 0.09
C ILE A 80 15.12 -11.25 -0.60
N ILE A 81 15.14 -10.08 0.06
CA ILE A 81 15.88 -8.91 -0.38
C ILE A 81 17.07 -8.72 0.58
N PRO A 82 18.32 -8.82 0.11
CA PRO A 82 19.51 -8.53 0.92
C PRO A 82 19.52 -7.09 1.46
N ALA A 83 20.12 -6.89 2.63
CA ALA A 83 20.21 -5.57 3.27
C ALA A 83 20.82 -4.49 2.35
N HIS A 84 21.89 -4.80 1.64
CA HIS A 84 22.54 -3.84 0.73
C HIS A 84 21.67 -3.46 -0.47
N GLU A 85 20.85 -4.39 -0.99
CA GLU A 85 19.89 -4.10 -2.06
C GLU A 85 18.74 -3.23 -1.51
N TRP A 86 18.25 -3.52 -0.29
CA TRP A 86 17.24 -2.71 0.37
C TRP A 86 17.71 -1.29 0.68
N GLU A 87 18.93 -1.11 1.22
CA GLU A 87 19.50 0.21 1.53
C GLU A 87 19.63 1.10 0.28
N LEU A 88 19.96 0.50 -0.88
CA LEU A 88 20.01 1.21 -2.15
C LEU A 88 18.60 1.58 -2.61
N MET A 89 17.67 0.62 -2.55
CA MET A 89 16.28 0.80 -2.95
C MET A 89 15.59 1.88 -2.11
N GLU A 90 15.73 1.84 -0.79
CA GLU A 90 15.17 2.81 0.15
C GLU A 90 15.62 4.23 -0.19
N LYS A 91 16.92 4.45 -0.44
CA LYS A 91 17.44 5.77 -0.84
C LYS A 91 16.82 6.26 -2.14
N GLY A 92 16.69 5.37 -3.14
CA GLY A 92 16.05 5.68 -4.41
C GLY A 92 14.56 6.02 -4.25
N LEU A 93 13.85 5.27 -3.42
CA LEU A 93 12.43 5.50 -3.13
C LEU A 93 12.21 6.83 -2.42
N VAL A 94 13.00 7.14 -1.39
CA VAL A 94 12.94 8.42 -0.68
C VAL A 94 13.21 9.59 -1.64
N GLN A 95 14.24 9.47 -2.49
CA GLN A 95 14.54 10.48 -3.51
C GLN A 95 13.35 10.68 -4.46
N ARG A 96 12.79 9.59 -5.00
CA ARG A 96 11.69 9.64 -5.97
C ARG A 96 10.42 10.25 -5.37
N VAL A 97 9.99 9.79 -4.21
CA VAL A 97 8.77 10.30 -3.53
C VAL A 97 8.93 11.77 -3.12
N THR A 98 10.14 12.18 -2.74
CA THR A 98 10.43 13.61 -2.47
C THR A 98 10.27 14.45 -3.73
N ALA A 99 10.80 13.98 -4.87
CA ALA A 99 10.67 14.69 -6.14
C ALA A 99 9.21 14.74 -6.61
N LEU A 100 8.45 13.66 -6.44
CA LEU A 100 7.01 13.60 -6.79
C LEU A 100 6.18 14.58 -5.97
N ASN A 101 6.38 14.66 -4.65
CA ASN A 101 5.68 15.64 -3.82
C ASN A 101 6.01 17.08 -4.21
N ARG A 102 7.30 17.38 -4.46
CA ARG A 102 7.73 18.71 -4.93
C ARG A 102 7.16 19.05 -6.30
N PHE A 103 7.07 18.08 -7.21
CA PHE A 103 6.44 18.26 -8.50
C PHE A 103 4.95 18.59 -8.35
N ILE A 104 4.21 17.86 -7.52
CA ILE A 104 2.79 18.13 -7.28
C ILE A 104 2.60 19.53 -6.67
N TYR A 105 3.43 19.90 -5.69
CA TYR A 105 3.43 21.25 -5.12
C TYR A 105 3.63 22.31 -6.20
N ASP A 106 4.68 22.16 -7.02
CA ASP A 106 5.03 23.10 -8.07
C ASP A 106 3.90 23.25 -9.10
N VAL A 107 3.31 22.13 -9.53
CA VAL A 107 2.18 22.11 -10.48
C VAL A 107 0.99 22.94 -9.99
N TYR A 108 0.69 22.89 -8.69
CA TYR A 108 -0.43 23.63 -8.10
C TYR A 108 -0.07 25.04 -7.62
N HIS A 109 1.20 25.44 -7.69
CA HIS A 109 1.67 26.75 -7.23
C HIS A 109 2.40 27.48 -8.35
N ASP A 110 3.73 27.52 -8.24
CA ASP A 110 4.58 28.37 -9.05
C ASP A 110 4.77 27.83 -10.47
N GLN A 111 4.68 26.53 -10.71
CA GLN A 111 4.88 25.91 -12.03
C GLN A 111 6.26 26.22 -12.63
N ASP A 112 7.31 26.24 -11.80
CA ASP A 112 8.70 26.46 -12.19
C ASP A 112 9.19 25.41 -13.18
N ILE A 113 8.79 24.14 -13.04
CA ILE A 113 9.18 23.07 -13.98
C ILE A 113 8.64 23.30 -15.39
N VAL A 114 7.49 23.96 -15.49
CA VAL A 114 6.86 24.37 -16.76
C VAL A 114 7.57 25.61 -17.30
N ARG A 115 7.82 26.63 -16.47
CA ARG A 115 8.58 27.83 -16.87
C ARG A 115 9.99 27.51 -17.35
N ALA A 116 10.61 26.49 -16.77
CA ALA A 116 11.92 25.98 -17.18
C ALA A 116 11.88 25.18 -18.50
N GLY A 117 10.69 24.87 -19.03
CA GLY A 117 10.51 24.11 -20.27
C GLY A 117 10.82 22.61 -20.15
N ILE A 118 10.84 22.07 -18.92
CA ILE A 118 11.16 20.65 -18.68
C ILE A 118 9.91 19.78 -18.86
N VAL A 119 8.76 20.23 -18.34
CA VAL A 119 7.47 19.56 -18.51
C VAL A 119 6.51 20.47 -19.29
N PRO A 120 5.92 20.01 -20.41
CA PRO A 120 4.94 20.79 -21.16
C PRO A 120 3.65 20.98 -20.36
N ILE A 121 3.10 22.20 -20.35
CA ILE A 121 1.90 22.54 -19.55
C ILE A 121 0.67 21.74 -19.99
N GLU A 122 0.56 21.41 -21.28
CA GLU A 122 -0.53 20.63 -21.84
C GLU A 122 -0.60 19.21 -21.26
N GLN A 123 0.54 18.61 -20.86
CA GLN A 123 0.56 17.29 -20.21
C GLN A 123 -0.02 17.33 -18.78
N ILE A 124 -0.08 18.52 -18.20
CA ILE A 124 -0.62 18.75 -16.86
C ILE A 124 -2.06 19.23 -16.96
N ARG A 125 -2.29 20.39 -17.57
CA ARG A 125 -3.59 21.08 -17.55
C ARG A 125 -4.68 20.31 -18.26
N ASP A 126 -4.34 19.61 -19.35
CA ASP A 126 -5.33 18.88 -20.15
C ASP A 126 -5.49 17.42 -19.65
N ASN A 127 -4.79 17.06 -18.57
CA ASN A 127 -4.92 15.76 -17.92
C ASN A 127 -6.15 15.74 -17.00
N ALA A 128 -7.02 14.75 -17.15
CA ALA A 128 -8.24 14.60 -16.35
C ALA A 128 -7.99 14.44 -14.84
N GLN A 129 -6.75 14.18 -14.42
CA GLN A 129 -6.35 14.03 -13.03
C GLN A 129 -5.80 15.31 -12.40
N PHE A 130 -5.54 16.34 -13.22
CA PHE A 130 -5.24 17.66 -12.69
C PHE A 130 -6.52 18.27 -12.11
N ARG A 131 -6.42 18.79 -10.89
CA ARG A 131 -7.54 19.38 -10.14
C ARG A 131 -7.36 20.89 -10.03
N PRO A 132 -8.02 21.70 -10.87
CA PRO A 132 -7.95 23.16 -10.77
C PRO A 132 -8.33 23.69 -9.39
N GLU A 133 -9.17 22.96 -8.65
CA GLU A 133 -9.60 23.24 -7.29
C GLU A 133 -8.44 23.27 -6.28
N MET A 134 -7.32 22.61 -6.60
CA MET A 134 -6.12 22.56 -5.76
C MET A 134 -5.12 23.69 -6.04
N MET A 135 -5.37 24.55 -7.05
CA MET A 135 -4.47 25.65 -7.39
C MET A 135 -4.34 26.64 -6.23
N GLY A 136 -3.10 26.88 -5.78
CA GLY A 136 -2.77 27.77 -4.67
C GLY A 136 -3.14 27.22 -3.28
N VAL A 137 -3.62 25.99 -3.19
CA VAL A 137 -3.94 25.36 -1.90
C VAL A 137 -2.66 24.86 -1.24
N THR A 138 -2.28 25.50 -0.13
CA THR A 138 -1.18 25.04 0.71
C THR A 138 -1.67 23.92 1.64
N VAL A 139 -1.08 22.74 1.48
CA VAL A 139 -1.32 21.57 2.33
C VAL A 139 -0.29 21.50 3.48
N PRO A 140 -0.60 20.86 4.61
CA PRO A 140 0.35 20.71 5.71
C PRO A 140 1.69 20.11 5.24
N ASN A 141 2.77 20.80 5.58
CA ASN A 141 4.16 20.43 5.24
C ASN A 141 4.45 20.29 3.73
N ASP A 142 3.59 20.83 2.86
CA ASP A 142 3.69 20.68 1.41
C ASP A 142 3.71 19.20 0.93
N VAL A 143 3.11 18.30 1.73
CA VAL A 143 3.01 16.87 1.42
C VAL A 143 1.64 16.55 0.83
N TYR A 144 1.62 16.11 -0.43
CA TYR A 144 0.42 15.73 -1.17
C TYR A 144 0.18 14.21 -1.16
N SER A 145 1.25 13.43 -1.30
CA SER A 145 1.22 11.97 -1.23
C SER A 145 1.87 11.53 0.08
N ASN A 146 1.07 11.44 1.14
CA ASN A 146 1.51 10.99 2.46
C ASN A 146 1.90 9.50 2.44
N ILE A 147 1.25 8.72 1.59
CA ILE A 147 1.57 7.32 1.31
C ILE A 147 1.72 7.16 -0.20
N SER A 148 2.84 6.58 -0.63
CA SER A 148 3.12 6.30 -2.02
C SER A 148 3.45 4.82 -2.19
N GLY A 149 2.72 4.12 -3.07
CA GLY A 149 3.06 2.77 -3.50
C GLY A 149 3.94 2.83 -4.75
N ILE A 150 5.09 2.19 -4.75
CA ILE A 150 6.01 2.21 -5.90
C ILE A 150 6.20 0.78 -6.39
N ASP A 151 5.75 0.52 -7.62
CA ASP A 151 5.83 -0.81 -8.22
C ASP A 151 7.21 -1.00 -8.84
N ILE A 152 7.92 -2.04 -8.37
CA ILE A 152 9.31 -2.27 -8.71
C ILE A 152 9.48 -3.67 -9.29
N VAL A 153 10.22 -3.77 -10.38
CA VAL A 153 10.72 -5.05 -10.90
C VAL A 153 12.23 -5.13 -10.79
N ARG A 154 12.73 -6.35 -10.64
CA ARG A 154 14.16 -6.65 -10.73
C ARG A 154 14.44 -7.32 -12.07
N ALA A 155 15.28 -6.72 -12.90
CA ALA A 155 15.62 -7.20 -14.23
C ALA A 155 17.14 -7.11 -14.46
N PRO A 156 17.73 -7.96 -15.32
CA PRO A 156 19.15 -7.87 -15.62
C PRO A 156 19.48 -6.59 -16.40
N ASP A 157 20.57 -5.93 -16.02
CA ASP A 157 21.20 -4.84 -16.77
C ASP A 157 21.89 -5.37 -18.06
N ALA A 158 22.55 -4.47 -18.79
CA ALA A 158 23.28 -4.82 -20.02
C ALA A 158 24.44 -5.80 -19.79
N GLN A 159 24.92 -5.94 -18.54
CA GLN A 159 25.98 -6.82 -18.12
C GLN A 159 25.43 -8.12 -17.46
N GLY A 160 24.11 -8.26 -17.35
CA GLY A 160 23.44 -9.40 -16.72
C GLY A 160 23.26 -9.31 -15.20
N ASN A 161 23.63 -8.20 -14.54
CA ASN A 161 23.42 -8.02 -13.11
C ASN A 161 21.99 -7.57 -12.83
N GLY A 162 21.34 -8.12 -11.80
CA GLY A 162 19.98 -7.72 -11.48
C GLY A 162 19.90 -6.30 -10.89
N GLU A 163 19.25 -5.39 -11.61
CA GLU A 163 18.93 -4.02 -11.23
C GLU A 163 17.43 -3.85 -10.96
N TYR A 164 17.07 -2.79 -10.21
CA TYR A 164 15.69 -2.45 -9.88
C TYR A 164 15.17 -1.31 -10.75
N TYR A 165 13.99 -1.49 -11.32
CA TYR A 165 13.31 -0.51 -12.16
C TYR A 165 11.92 -0.22 -11.62
N VAL A 166 11.56 1.06 -11.56
CA VAL A 166 10.19 1.48 -11.24
C VAL A 166 9.33 1.32 -12.47
N LEU A 167 8.21 0.62 -12.33
CA LEU A 167 7.19 0.49 -13.37
C LEU A 167 6.11 1.57 -13.25
N GLU A 168 5.63 1.80 -12.02
CA GLU A 168 4.47 2.66 -11.76
C GLU A 168 4.54 3.31 -10.37
N ASP A 169 3.99 4.52 -10.26
CA ASP A 169 3.83 5.26 -9.01
C ASP A 169 2.35 5.39 -8.65
N ASN A 170 1.97 4.85 -7.48
CA ASN A 170 0.61 4.87 -6.96
C ASN A 170 0.49 5.93 -5.86
N LEU A 171 0.05 7.13 -6.23
CA LEU A 171 0.01 8.31 -5.35
C LEU A 171 -1.38 8.70 -4.85
N ARG A 172 -2.44 8.01 -5.29
CA ARG A 172 -3.83 8.29 -4.91
C ARG A 172 -4.21 7.54 -3.64
N VAL A 173 -4.73 6.33 -3.81
CA VAL A 173 -5.20 5.46 -2.72
C VAL A 173 -4.44 4.12 -2.80
N PRO A 174 -3.10 4.12 -2.58
CA PRO A 174 -2.33 2.89 -2.65
C PRO A 174 -2.83 1.87 -1.63
N SER A 175 -2.85 0.59 -2.04
CA SER A 175 -3.31 -0.53 -1.22
C SER A 175 -2.26 -1.65 -1.19
N GLY A 176 -2.46 -2.63 -0.30
CA GLY A 176 -1.68 -3.87 -0.28
C GLY A 176 -0.91 -4.14 1.02
N VAL A 177 -0.86 -3.17 1.93
CA VAL A 177 -0.16 -3.25 3.21
C VAL A 177 -0.73 -4.35 4.10
N SER A 178 -2.05 -4.53 4.09
CA SER A 178 -2.72 -5.59 4.85
C SER A 178 -2.19 -6.97 4.46
N TYR A 179 -2.01 -7.22 3.16
CA TYR A 179 -1.41 -8.46 2.66
C TYR A 179 0.05 -8.60 3.09
N MET A 180 0.85 -7.53 3.04
CA MET A 180 2.24 -7.56 3.53
C MET A 180 2.31 -8.00 5.00
N LEU A 181 1.48 -7.41 5.85
CA LEU A 181 1.44 -7.69 7.29
C LEU A 181 0.99 -9.12 7.58
N GLU A 182 -0.10 -9.55 6.95
CA GLU A 182 -0.66 -10.89 7.16
C GLU A 182 0.22 -11.99 6.54
N ASN A 183 0.87 -11.75 5.40
CA ASN A 183 1.87 -12.66 4.84
C ASN A 183 3.03 -12.88 5.80
N ARG A 184 3.53 -11.82 6.44
CA ARG A 184 4.61 -11.95 7.44
C ARG A 184 4.15 -12.78 8.64
N LYS A 185 2.98 -12.46 9.18
CA LYS A 185 2.39 -13.14 10.34
C LYS A 185 2.13 -14.63 10.05
N MET A 186 1.65 -14.94 8.85
CA MET A 186 1.44 -16.30 8.37
C MET A 186 2.76 -17.08 8.32
N MET A 187 3.78 -16.51 7.67
CA MET A 187 5.09 -17.16 7.58
C MET A 187 5.70 -17.42 8.96
N MET A 188 5.59 -16.47 9.89
CA MET A 188 6.07 -16.64 11.27
C MET A 188 5.34 -17.77 12.02
N ARG A 189 4.03 -17.92 11.79
CA ARG A 189 3.21 -18.98 12.37
C ARG A 189 3.56 -20.36 11.80
N LEU A 190 3.72 -20.47 10.48
CA LEU A 190 3.96 -21.75 9.80
C LEU A 190 5.39 -22.25 9.98
N PHE A 191 6.37 -21.33 10.01
CA PHE A 191 7.80 -21.65 9.99
C PHE A 191 8.60 -20.85 11.03
N PRO A 192 8.29 -20.94 12.33
CA PRO A 192 9.01 -20.17 13.36
C PRO A 192 10.53 -20.42 13.36
N ASP A 193 10.96 -21.65 13.07
CA ASP A 193 12.39 -22.01 12.98
C ASP A 193 13.11 -21.31 11.81
N LEU A 194 12.39 -20.97 10.74
CA LEU A 194 12.98 -20.21 9.65
C LEU A 194 13.31 -18.78 10.09
N PHE A 195 12.46 -18.18 10.93
CA PHE A 195 12.66 -16.84 11.48
C PHE A 195 13.76 -16.81 12.55
N SER A 196 13.99 -17.90 13.28
CA SER A 196 15.10 -17.97 14.24
C SER A 196 16.47 -18.08 13.56
N GLN A 197 16.52 -18.63 12.34
CA GLN A 197 17.75 -18.82 11.56
C GLN A 197 18.13 -17.62 10.67
N ASN A 198 17.22 -16.65 10.50
CA ASN A 198 17.39 -15.52 9.60
C ASN A 198 17.13 -14.18 10.32
N ARG A 199 17.92 -13.16 10.01
CA ARG A 199 17.73 -11.81 10.56
C ARG A 199 16.76 -11.05 9.66
N ILE A 200 15.46 -11.19 9.93
CA ILE A 200 14.39 -10.58 9.13
C ILE A 200 13.92 -9.30 9.82
N ALA A 201 13.95 -8.16 9.12
CA ALA A 201 13.46 -6.89 9.66
C ALA A 201 11.93 -6.96 9.90
N PRO A 202 11.43 -6.46 11.06
CA PRO A 202 10.00 -6.49 11.37
C PRO A 202 9.22 -5.49 10.51
N VAL A 203 7.97 -5.81 10.20
CA VAL A 203 7.06 -4.92 9.45
C VAL A 203 5.79 -4.58 10.23
N ALA A 204 5.58 -5.22 11.40
CA ALA A 204 4.35 -5.12 12.18
C ALA A 204 4.06 -3.71 12.74
N HIS A 205 5.07 -2.84 12.79
CA HIS A 205 4.97 -1.46 13.29
C HIS A 205 4.46 -0.47 12.22
N TYR A 206 4.14 -0.93 11.01
CA TYR A 206 3.64 -0.05 9.94
C TYR A 206 2.39 0.76 10.33
N PRO A 207 1.34 0.18 10.96
CA PRO A 207 0.16 0.96 11.33
C PRO A 207 0.47 2.10 12.30
N ASP A 208 1.41 1.89 13.23
CA ASP A 208 1.86 2.93 14.16
C ASP A 208 2.54 4.09 13.42
N LEU A 209 3.45 3.77 12.48
CA LEU A 209 4.11 4.77 11.62
C LEU A 209 3.11 5.52 10.73
N LEU A 210 2.11 4.82 10.19
CA LEU A 210 1.04 5.43 9.41
C LEU A 210 0.26 6.43 10.27
N LEU A 211 -0.15 6.04 11.47
CA LEU A 211 -0.87 6.94 12.38
C LEU A 211 -0.03 8.16 12.75
N GLU A 212 1.26 7.97 13.05
CA GLU A 212 2.18 9.07 13.32
C GLU A 212 2.28 10.03 12.13
N THR A 213 2.43 9.50 10.91
CA THR A 213 2.48 10.28 9.67
C THR A 213 1.20 11.08 9.44
N LEU A 214 0.03 10.46 9.65
CA LEU A 214 -1.26 11.12 9.55
C LEU A 214 -1.40 12.23 10.59
N ARG A 215 -1.03 11.99 11.85
CA ARG A 215 -1.05 13.00 12.90
C ARG A 215 -0.10 14.17 12.63
N ALA A 216 1.08 13.91 12.05
CA ALA A 216 2.02 14.94 11.63
C ALA A 216 1.48 15.83 10.49
N SER A 217 0.44 15.37 9.80
CA SER A 217 -0.25 16.11 8.74
C SER A 217 -1.42 16.94 9.27
N ALA A 218 -1.64 16.97 10.59
CA ALA A 218 -2.68 17.79 11.20
C ALA A 218 -2.31 19.28 11.18
N PRO A 219 -3.29 20.19 11.20
CA PRO A 219 -3.04 21.62 11.37
C PRO A 219 -2.23 21.93 12.64
N PRO A 220 -1.32 22.93 12.64
CA PRO A 220 -0.39 23.19 13.75
C PRO A 220 -1.02 23.46 15.13
N ALA A 221 -2.30 23.84 15.17
CA ALA A 221 -3.00 24.23 16.40
C ALA A 221 -3.56 23.03 17.20
N THR A 222 -3.45 21.79 16.71
CA THR A 222 -4.11 20.65 17.32
C THR A 222 -3.14 19.79 18.13
N ALA A 223 -3.27 19.81 19.46
CA ALA A 223 -2.39 19.06 20.37
C ALA A 223 -2.60 17.52 20.30
N GLU A 224 -3.85 17.08 20.12
CA GLU A 224 -4.21 15.67 19.98
C GLU A 224 -5.16 15.49 18.78
N PRO A 225 -4.63 15.39 17.54
CA PRO A 225 -5.45 15.34 16.35
C PRO A 225 -6.30 14.08 16.27
N THR A 226 -7.60 14.27 16.03
CA THR A 226 -8.53 13.19 15.75
C THR A 226 -8.37 12.76 14.28
N VAL A 227 -7.89 11.54 14.09
CA VAL A 227 -7.72 10.89 12.78
C VAL A 227 -8.85 9.91 12.55
N VAL A 228 -9.38 9.84 11.33
CA VAL A 228 -10.37 8.83 10.89
C VAL A 228 -9.96 8.23 9.55
N VAL A 229 -10.43 7.02 9.26
CA VAL A 229 -10.31 6.40 7.93
C VAL A 229 -11.65 6.51 7.21
N LEU A 230 -11.71 7.30 6.13
CA LEU A 230 -12.90 7.42 5.29
C LEU A 230 -12.91 6.29 4.25
N THR A 231 -13.97 5.48 4.25
CA THR A 231 -14.14 4.33 3.35
C THR A 231 -15.41 4.49 2.50
N PRO A 232 -15.42 4.00 1.24
CA PRO A 232 -16.63 3.93 0.41
C PRO A 232 -17.58 2.78 0.81
N GLY A 233 -17.30 2.09 1.92
CA GLY A 233 -18.15 1.01 2.44
C GLY A 233 -17.82 -0.39 1.91
N MET A 234 -18.61 -1.37 2.36
CA MET A 234 -18.33 -2.81 2.25
C MET A 234 -18.27 -3.36 0.81
N TYR A 235 -18.83 -2.64 -0.17
CA TYR A 235 -18.84 -3.08 -1.56
C TYR A 235 -17.55 -2.76 -2.31
N ASN A 236 -16.61 -2.05 -1.67
CA ASN A 236 -15.29 -1.80 -2.24
C ASN A 236 -14.36 -3.01 -2.04
N SER A 237 -13.60 -3.36 -3.08
CA SER A 237 -12.70 -4.53 -3.08
C SER A 237 -11.60 -4.48 -2.02
N ALA A 238 -11.22 -3.28 -1.57
CA ALA A 238 -10.20 -3.06 -0.54
C ALA A 238 -10.80 -2.76 0.85
N TYR A 239 -12.11 -2.90 1.05
CA TYR A 239 -12.77 -2.58 2.33
C TYR A 239 -12.14 -3.31 3.52
N PHE A 240 -11.76 -4.58 3.34
CA PHE A 240 -11.03 -5.35 4.36
C PHE A 240 -9.78 -4.60 4.84
N GLU A 241 -8.98 -4.07 3.92
CA GLU A 241 -7.77 -3.33 4.27
C GLU A 241 -8.09 -2.02 5.00
N HIS A 242 -9.17 -1.33 4.62
CA HIS A 242 -9.59 -0.10 5.27
C HIS A 242 -9.94 -0.36 6.74
N ALA A 243 -10.79 -1.37 6.98
CA ALA A 243 -11.19 -1.78 8.31
C ALA A 243 -10.01 -2.32 9.14
N PHE A 244 -9.15 -3.13 8.52
CA PHE A 244 -7.95 -3.66 9.14
C PHE A 244 -7.02 -2.53 9.61
N LEU A 245 -6.70 -1.57 8.74
CA LEU A 245 -5.81 -0.46 9.10
C LEU A 245 -6.44 0.45 10.15
N ALA A 246 -7.74 0.77 10.06
CA ALA A 246 -8.44 1.55 11.08
C ALA A 246 -8.35 0.85 12.45
N GLN A 247 -8.60 -0.46 12.49
CA GLN A 247 -8.48 -1.25 13.72
C GLN A 247 -7.06 -1.30 14.25
N GLN A 248 -6.04 -1.52 13.41
CA GLN A 248 -4.64 -1.58 13.85
C GLN A 248 -4.13 -0.22 14.35
N MET A 249 -4.55 0.88 13.73
CA MET A 249 -4.24 2.24 14.20
C MET A 249 -5.06 2.65 15.44
N GLY A 250 -6.16 1.94 15.74
CA GLY A 250 -7.06 2.33 16.82
C GLY A 250 -7.83 3.62 16.53
N VAL A 251 -8.22 3.83 15.27
CA VAL A 251 -9.00 4.99 14.82
C VAL A 251 -10.35 4.56 14.25
N GLU A 252 -11.28 5.49 14.14
CA GLU A 252 -12.63 5.21 13.61
C GLU A 252 -12.58 4.97 12.09
N LEU A 253 -13.30 3.94 11.65
CA LEU A 253 -13.65 3.71 10.25
C LEU A 253 -15.01 4.36 9.98
N VAL A 254 -15.07 5.30 9.05
CA VAL A 254 -16.27 6.12 8.78
C VAL A 254 -16.64 6.12 7.31
N GLU A 255 -17.92 6.22 7.01
CA GLU A 255 -18.46 6.51 5.66
C GLU A 255 -18.83 8.00 5.56
N GLY A 256 -19.10 8.53 4.36
CA GLY A 256 -19.39 9.96 4.17
C GLY A 256 -20.56 10.46 5.01
N GLN A 257 -21.62 9.66 5.18
CA GLN A 257 -22.80 9.97 5.99
C GLN A 257 -22.53 10.14 7.49
N ASP A 258 -21.44 9.56 8.00
CA ASP A 258 -21.01 9.70 9.39
C ASP A 258 -20.35 11.04 9.66
N LEU A 259 -19.94 11.74 8.59
CA LEU A 259 -19.29 13.04 8.62
C LEU A 259 -20.26 14.16 8.20
N PHE A 260 -19.96 15.38 8.63
CA PHE A 260 -20.60 16.58 8.11
C PHE A 260 -19.70 17.80 8.27
N VAL A 261 -19.86 18.78 7.40
CA VAL A 261 -19.15 20.06 7.45
C VAL A 261 -20.00 21.10 8.19
N LYS A 262 -19.38 21.88 9.07
CA LYS A 262 -20.00 23.03 9.73
C LYS A 262 -18.93 24.04 10.16
N ASP A 263 -19.17 25.33 9.91
CA ASP A 263 -18.28 26.42 10.32
C ASP A 263 -16.81 26.17 9.90
N ASP A 264 -16.60 25.73 8.65
CA ASP A 264 -15.29 25.37 8.06
C ASP A 264 -14.55 24.21 8.73
N PHE A 265 -15.25 23.38 9.53
CA PHE A 265 -14.70 22.18 10.15
C PHE A 265 -15.49 20.92 9.78
N VAL A 266 -14.80 19.79 9.70
CA VAL A 266 -15.42 18.47 9.56
C VAL A 266 -15.68 17.87 10.94
N TYR A 267 -16.87 17.33 11.13
CA TYR A 267 -17.29 16.65 12.35
C TYR A 267 -17.76 15.24 12.05
N MET A 268 -17.40 14.30 12.90
CA MET A 268 -17.95 12.97 12.97
C MET A 268 -19.15 12.95 13.94
N ARG A 269 -20.23 12.31 13.53
CA ARG A 269 -21.43 12.10 14.36
C ARG A 269 -21.13 11.07 15.44
N THR A 270 -21.42 11.39 16.70
CA THR A 270 -21.33 10.42 17.81
C THR A 270 -22.55 10.52 18.72
N THR A 271 -22.79 9.49 19.53
CA THR A 271 -23.89 9.47 20.51
C THR A 271 -23.74 10.53 21.61
N ARG A 272 -22.53 11.06 21.82
CA ARG A 272 -22.24 12.12 22.80
C ARG A 272 -22.25 13.53 22.21
N GLY A 273 -22.58 13.64 20.92
CA GLY A 273 -22.51 14.88 20.16
C GLY A 273 -21.40 14.85 19.09
N PRO A 274 -21.30 15.89 18.27
CA PRO A 274 -20.33 15.93 17.18
C PRO A 274 -18.89 16.02 17.71
N ARG A 275 -18.00 15.20 17.15
CA ARG A 275 -16.57 15.23 17.43
C ARG A 275 -15.83 15.78 16.21
N ARG A 276 -15.05 16.83 16.40
CA ARG A 276 -14.23 17.40 15.32
C ARG A 276 -13.21 16.37 14.83
N VAL A 277 -13.03 16.32 13.51
CA VAL A 277 -12.02 15.52 12.82
C VAL A 277 -10.94 16.46 12.28
N ASP A 278 -9.68 16.12 12.52
CA ASP A 278 -8.54 16.96 12.13
C ASP A 278 -7.80 16.40 10.91
N VAL A 279 -7.81 15.08 10.73
CA VAL A 279 -7.17 14.40 9.60
C VAL A 279 -8.07 13.26 9.12
N ILE A 280 -8.32 13.23 7.81
CA ILE A 280 -9.07 12.15 7.17
C ILE A 280 -8.08 11.37 6.29
N TYR A 281 -7.79 10.12 6.67
CA TYR A 281 -7.13 9.20 5.76
C TYR A 281 -8.17 8.66 4.78
N ARG A 282 -8.30 9.33 3.63
CA ARG A 282 -9.28 8.96 2.61
C ARG A 282 -8.87 7.68 1.89
N ARG A 283 -9.82 6.76 1.75
CA ARG A 283 -9.75 5.57 0.89
C ARG A 283 -10.80 5.63 -0.24
N VAL A 284 -11.12 6.85 -0.65
CA VAL A 284 -12.11 7.22 -1.67
C VAL A 284 -11.42 8.09 -2.71
N ASP A 285 -11.74 7.88 -3.98
CA ASP A 285 -11.25 8.69 -5.10
C ASP A 285 -11.80 10.12 -5.06
N ASP A 286 -11.02 11.09 -5.56
CA ASP A 286 -11.33 12.52 -5.47
C ASP A 286 -12.74 12.87 -5.98
N ASP A 287 -13.14 12.26 -7.10
CA ASP A 287 -14.42 12.53 -7.77
C ASP A 287 -15.65 12.27 -6.87
N PHE A 288 -15.50 11.49 -5.81
CA PHE A 288 -16.58 11.06 -4.92
C PHE A 288 -16.53 11.72 -3.55
N LEU A 289 -15.55 12.60 -3.28
CA LEU A 289 -15.36 13.21 -1.96
C LEU A 289 -16.40 14.28 -1.61
N ASP A 290 -16.83 15.05 -2.61
CA ASP A 290 -17.73 16.18 -2.39
C ASP A 290 -18.65 16.36 -3.62
N PRO A 291 -19.97 16.11 -3.48
CA PRO A 291 -20.92 16.28 -4.57
C PRO A 291 -21.18 17.75 -4.96
N GLU A 292 -20.81 18.72 -4.12
CA GLU A 292 -20.92 20.15 -4.48
C GLU A 292 -19.79 20.60 -5.41
N VAL A 293 -18.67 19.89 -5.41
CA VAL A 293 -17.45 20.21 -6.18
C VAL A 293 -17.23 19.25 -7.35
N PHE A 294 -17.43 17.95 -7.12
CA PHE A 294 -17.12 16.88 -8.08
C PHE A 294 -18.39 16.21 -8.63
N LYS A 295 -18.54 14.89 -8.47
CA LYS A 295 -19.71 14.17 -8.98
C LYS A 295 -20.93 14.47 -8.10
N ALA A 296 -21.85 15.27 -8.63
CA ALA A 296 -23.08 15.66 -7.95
C ALA A 296 -24.01 14.50 -7.59
N ASP A 297 -23.88 13.35 -8.25
CA ASP A 297 -24.64 12.13 -7.96
C ASP A 297 -23.88 11.15 -7.04
N SER A 298 -22.72 11.55 -6.49
CA SER A 298 -22.02 10.75 -5.49
C SER A 298 -22.91 10.54 -4.27
N THR A 299 -23.06 9.28 -3.87
CA THR A 299 -23.74 8.88 -2.63
C THR A 299 -22.75 8.36 -1.58
N LEU A 300 -21.45 8.56 -1.81
CA LEU A 300 -20.35 8.10 -0.94
C LEU A 300 -19.96 9.14 0.10
#